data_AF-A0A529WSU2-F1
#
_entry.id   AF-A0A529WSU2-F1
#
_cell.length_a   1.000
_cell.length_b   1.000
_cell.length_c   1.000
_cell.angle_alpha   90.00
_cell.angle_beta   90.00
_cell.angle_gamma   90.00
#
_symmetry.space_group_name_H-M   'P 1'
#
loop_
_entity.id
_entity.type
_entity.pdbx_description
1 polymer ?
#
loop_
_entity_poly.entity_id
_entity_poly.type
_entity_poly.pdbx_seq_one_letter_code
_entity_poly.pdbx_strand_id
1 'polypeptide(L)'
;MELRLDIEGATPEEIARGIKAAQAIFDQARITAEQAAHGMFALEGWDIRGFPEGQEPSEQEQKAADAWLEANRAACDACCSGWPEDKVCRHLVLELVGVLRSKVEAANPANWPERRRLFGDLIERLETATGPDRQIDIDIAFALGWVDERGTPEQAAELDLPYLTSNLAQVAAIAHKSLADWTIEIDQEPCDARVINPRRGDDILDDDLSMAAWRDFDGSLHMEKPPVNTAIALTLAIMRGQAAHFE
;
A
#
# COMPACT_ATOMS: atom_id res chain seq x y z
N MET A 1 -0.82 -11.53 3.88
CA MET A 1 -0.06 -12.22 2.82
C MET A 1 -0.97 -12.35 1.60
N GLU A 2 -0.44 -12.17 0.40
CA GLU A 2 -1.17 -12.36 -0.86
C GLU A 2 -0.33 -13.20 -1.82
N LEU A 3 -1.01 -13.87 -2.75
CA LEU A 3 -0.34 -14.60 -3.83
C LEU A 3 0.09 -13.62 -4.91
N ARG A 4 1.37 -13.70 -5.29
CA ARG A 4 1.93 -13.01 -6.44
C ARG A 4 2.35 -14.05 -7.47
N LEU A 5 2.12 -13.74 -8.74
CA LEU A 5 2.61 -14.51 -9.87
C LEU A 5 3.38 -13.56 -10.77
N ASP A 6 4.62 -13.89 -11.08
CA ASP A 6 5.49 -13.10 -11.97
C ASP A 6 5.90 -13.95 -13.17
N ILE A 7 5.29 -13.66 -14.32
CA ILE A 7 5.58 -14.35 -15.59
C ILE A 7 5.85 -13.28 -16.64
N GLU A 8 7.05 -13.32 -17.21
CA GLU A 8 7.49 -12.35 -18.21
C GLU A 8 6.52 -12.32 -19.41
N GLY A 9 6.03 -11.12 -19.72
CA GLY A 9 5.11 -10.89 -20.84
C GLY A 9 3.62 -11.16 -20.55
N ALA A 10 3.26 -11.55 -19.33
CA ALA A 10 1.86 -11.79 -18.96
C ALA A 10 1.07 -10.50 -18.71
N THR A 11 -0.17 -10.45 -19.20
CA THR A 11 -1.09 -9.35 -18.91
C THR A 11 -1.67 -9.47 -17.49
N PRO A 12 -2.20 -8.38 -16.92
CA PRO A 12 -2.88 -8.44 -15.61
C PRO A 12 -4.01 -9.48 -15.55
N GLU A 13 -4.76 -9.65 -16.64
CA GLU A 13 -5.84 -10.65 -16.71
C GLU A 13 -5.31 -12.08 -16.77
N GLU A 14 -4.15 -12.30 -17.41
CA GLU A 14 -3.45 -13.58 -17.43
C GLU A 14 -2.93 -13.95 -16.04
N ILE A 15 -2.28 -13.00 -15.37
CA ILE A 15 -1.82 -13.13 -13.99
C ILE A 15 -2.99 -13.44 -13.04
N ALA A 16 -4.10 -12.70 -13.16
CA ALA A 16 -5.28 -12.92 -12.33
C ALA A 16 -5.89 -14.32 -12.53
N ARG A 17 -5.88 -14.85 -13.75
CA ARG A 17 -6.29 -16.25 -14.01
C ARG A 17 -5.37 -17.26 -13.33
N GLY A 18 -4.05 -17.05 -13.42
CA GLY A 18 -3.06 -17.89 -12.76
C GLY A 18 -3.23 -17.91 -11.24
N ILE A 19 -3.34 -16.74 -10.61
CA ILE A 19 -3.57 -16.63 -9.15
C ILE A 19 -4.86 -17.33 -8.74
N LYS A 20 -5.95 -17.17 -9.52
CA LYS A 20 -7.21 -17.85 -9.25
C LYS A 20 -7.08 -19.39 -9.33
N ALA A 21 -6.29 -19.90 -10.27
CA ALA A 21 -6.03 -21.33 -10.39
C ALA A 21 -5.22 -21.87 -9.20
N ALA A 22 -4.17 -21.15 -8.76
CA ALA A 22 -3.43 -21.48 -7.55
C ALA A 22 -4.34 -21.54 -6.31
N GLN A 23 -5.19 -20.53 -6.14
CA GLN A 23 -6.11 -20.47 -5.00
C GLN A 23 -7.07 -21.66 -4.97
N ALA A 24 -7.57 -22.11 -6.14
CA ALA A 24 -8.45 -23.26 -6.23
C ALA A 24 -7.78 -24.57 -5.74
N ILE A 25 -6.46 -24.73 -5.95
CA ILE A 25 -5.69 -25.87 -5.42
C ILE A 25 -5.66 -25.82 -3.89
N PHE A 26 -5.36 -24.65 -3.31
CA PHE A 26 -5.36 -24.50 -1.85
C PHE A 26 -6.74 -24.77 -1.23
N ASP A 27 -7.80 -24.26 -1.86
CA ASP A 27 -9.17 -24.48 -1.43
C ASP A 27 -9.55 -25.97 -1.48
N GLN A 28 -9.16 -26.69 -2.54
CA GLN A 28 -9.37 -28.12 -2.69
C GLN A 28 -8.61 -28.93 -1.64
N ALA A 29 -7.35 -28.55 -1.37
CA ALA A 29 -6.51 -29.14 -0.34
C ALA A 29 -6.94 -28.75 1.08
N ARG A 30 -7.84 -27.77 1.23
CA ARG A 30 -8.33 -27.21 2.50
C ARG A 30 -7.20 -26.68 3.38
N ILE A 31 -6.23 -26.02 2.76
CA ILE A 31 -5.12 -25.33 3.42
C ILE A 31 -5.08 -23.88 2.97
N THR A 32 -4.49 -23.00 3.77
CA THR A 32 -4.21 -21.64 3.34
C THR A 32 -2.94 -21.58 2.49
N ALA A 33 -2.81 -20.54 1.66
CA ALA A 33 -1.57 -20.26 0.92
C ALA A 33 -0.36 -20.11 1.86
N GLU A 34 -0.56 -19.58 3.07
CA GLU A 34 0.47 -19.45 4.10
C GLU A 34 0.93 -20.81 4.64
N GLN A 35 0.00 -21.73 4.91
CA GLN A 35 0.35 -23.09 5.31
C GLN A 35 1.13 -23.81 4.21
N ALA A 36 0.70 -23.67 2.96
CA ALA A 36 1.39 -24.23 1.80
C ALA A 36 2.81 -23.67 1.64
N ALA A 37 2.98 -22.35 1.74
CA ALA A 37 4.28 -21.68 1.68
C ALA A 37 5.21 -22.13 2.82
N HIS A 38 4.70 -22.29 4.06
CA HIS A 38 5.49 -22.83 5.17
C HIS A 38 5.93 -24.28 4.92
N GLY A 39 5.06 -25.11 4.34
CA GLY A 39 5.44 -26.46 3.92
C GLY A 39 6.58 -26.45 2.90
N MET A 40 6.48 -25.59 1.88
CA MET A 40 7.54 -25.43 0.88
C MET A 40 8.85 -24.95 1.53
N PHE A 41 8.79 -23.99 2.45
CA PHE A 41 9.96 -23.50 3.18
C PHE A 41 10.63 -24.60 4.02
N ALA A 42 9.84 -25.46 4.68
CA ALA A 42 10.38 -26.60 5.42
C ALA A 42 11.09 -27.61 4.48
N LEU A 43 10.49 -27.90 3.32
CA LEU A 43 11.05 -28.79 2.30
C LEU A 43 12.35 -28.24 1.70
N GLU A 44 12.36 -26.99 1.24
CA GLU A 44 13.56 -26.33 0.71
C GLU A 44 14.64 -26.19 1.77
N GLY A 45 14.26 -25.85 3.00
CA GLY A 45 15.21 -25.80 4.11
C GLY A 45 15.88 -27.16 4.37
N TRP A 46 15.15 -28.26 4.25
CA TRP A 46 15.70 -29.61 4.38
C TRP A 46 16.65 -29.96 3.22
N ASP A 47 16.30 -29.61 1.98
CA ASP A 47 17.16 -29.76 0.79
C ASP A 47 18.46 -28.94 0.90
N ILE A 48 18.36 -27.66 1.25
CA ILE A 48 19.53 -26.76 1.44
C ILE A 48 20.51 -27.31 2.48
N ARG A 49 20.01 -28.02 3.51
CA ARG A 49 20.84 -28.66 4.54
C ARG A 49 21.41 -30.02 4.12
N GLY A 50 21.11 -30.50 2.92
CA GLY A 50 21.59 -31.78 2.40
C GLY A 50 20.82 -33.00 2.92
N PHE A 51 19.52 -32.84 3.17
CA PHE A 51 18.63 -33.92 3.62
C PHE A 51 19.07 -34.64 4.91
N PRO A 52 19.34 -33.93 6.02
CA PRO A 52 19.71 -34.57 7.28
C PRO A 52 18.61 -35.53 7.77
N GLU A 53 19.00 -36.76 8.13
CA GLU A 53 18.12 -37.79 8.68
C GLU A 53 17.48 -37.33 10.01
N GLY A 54 16.18 -37.63 10.19
CA GLY A 54 15.42 -37.27 11.39
C GLY A 54 15.02 -35.80 11.49
N GLN A 55 15.29 -35.01 10.44
CA GLN A 55 14.84 -33.62 10.29
C GLN A 55 14.03 -33.44 9.01
N GLU A 56 13.41 -34.52 8.52
CA GLU A 56 12.49 -34.47 7.40
C GLU A 56 11.29 -33.56 7.75
N PRO A 57 10.72 -32.84 6.76
CA PRO A 57 9.43 -32.21 6.95
C PRO A 57 8.40 -33.22 7.46
N SER A 58 7.55 -32.80 8.39
CA SER A 58 6.44 -33.62 8.85
C SER A 58 5.50 -33.98 7.69
N GLU A 59 4.68 -35.02 7.84
CA GLU A 59 3.68 -35.37 6.82
C GLU A 59 2.74 -34.21 6.46
N GLN A 60 2.46 -33.32 7.42
CA GLN A 60 1.63 -32.15 7.18
C GLN A 60 2.37 -31.09 6.35
N GLU A 61 3.63 -30.83 6.67
CA GLU A 61 4.48 -29.91 5.91
C GLU A 61 4.73 -30.42 4.49
N GLN A 62 4.93 -31.74 4.33
CA GLN A 62 5.07 -32.36 3.01
C GLN A 62 3.80 -32.19 2.17
N LYS A 63 2.62 -32.48 2.72
CA LYS A 63 1.33 -32.26 2.01
C LYS A 63 1.13 -30.79 1.63
N ALA A 64 1.54 -29.88 2.50
CA ALA A 64 1.46 -28.45 2.25
C ALA A 64 2.43 -28.00 1.14
N ALA A 65 3.66 -28.53 1.12
CA ALA A 65 4.64 -28.32 0.06
C ALA A 65 4.14 -28.87 -1.29
N ASP A 66 3.58 -30.08 -1.30
CA ASP A 66 3.02 -30.71 -2.50
C ASP A 66 1.91 -29.84 -3.11
N ALA A 67 1.01 -29.32 -2.25
CA ALA A 67 -0.05 -28.40 -2.67
C ALA A 67 0.51 -27.06 -3.20
N TRP A 68 1.61 -26.54 -2.64
CA TRP A 68 2.30 -25.36 -3.18
C TRP A 68 2.84 -25.62 -4.59
N LEU A 69 3.51 -26.76 -4.81
CA LEU A 69 4.05 -27.15 -6.12
C LEU A 69 2.94 -27.40 -7.15
N GLU A 70 1.81 -27.95 -6.74
CA GLU A 70 0.63 -28.12 -7.59
C GLU A 70 -0.01 -26.77 -7.93
N ALA A 71 -0.17 -25.88 -6.94
CA ALA A 71 -0.70 -24.54 -7.14
C ALA A 71 0.18 -23.71 -8.10
N ASN A 72 1.49 -23.82 -8.00
CA ASN A 72 2.44 -23.13 -8.88
C ASN A 72 2.29 -23.60 -10.34
N ARG A 73 2.19 -24.93 -10.56
CA ARG A 73 1.92 -25.51 -11.89
C ARG A 73 0.57 -25.05 -12.45
N ALA A 74 -0.49 -25.12 -11.65
CA ALA A 74 -1.81 -24.66 -12.05
C ALA A 74 -1.84 -23.17 -12.40
N ALA A 75 -1.06 -22.35 -11.67
CA ALA A 75 -0.92 -20.92 -11.95
C ALA A 75 -0.28 -20.67 -13.32
N CYS A 76 0.85 -21.34 -13.61
CA CYS A 76 1.54 -21.24 -14.89
C CYS A 76 0.66 -21.69 -16.06
N ASP A 77 0.00 -22.85 -15.93
CA ASP A 77 -0.85 -23.41 -16.99
C ASP A 77 -2.04 -22.49 -17.30
N ALA A 78 -2.67 -21.92 -16.27
CA ALA A 78 -3.81 -21.01 -16.44
C ALA A 78 -3.39 -19.62 -16.94
N CYS A 79 -2.23 -19.13 -16.52
CA CYS A 79 -1.68 -17.85 -16.96
C CYS A 79 -1.28 -17.91 -18.44
N CYS A 80 -0.43 -18.87 -18.81
CA CYS A 80 0.09 -19.06 -20.17
C CYS A 80 -0.92 -19.75 -21.12
N SER A 81 -2.19 -19.85 -20.75
CA SER A 81 -3.20 -20.50 -21.57
C SER A 81 -3.34 -19.79 -22.93
N GLY A 82 -3.01 -20.51 -24.02
CA GLY A 82 -3.03 -19.98 -25.38
C GLY A 82 -1.71 -19.37 -25.86
N TRP A 83 -0.64 -19.44 -25.05
CA TRP A 83 0.67 -18.95 -25.43
C TRP A 83 1.41 -19.92 -26.37
N PRO A 84 2.37 -19.43 -27.17
CA PRO A 84 3.34 -20.28 -27.86
C PRO A 84 4.15 -21.14 -26.88
N GLU A 85 4.43 -22.38 -27.26
CA GLU A 85 5.09 -23.38 -26.39
C GLU A 85 6.45 -22.91 -25.83
N ASP A 86 7.21 -22.13 -26.61
CA ASP A 86 8.50 -21.57 -26.24
C ASP A 86 8.41 -20.44 -25.20
N LYS A 87 7.19 -19.94 -24.93
CA LYS A 87 6.91 -18.87 -23.96
C LYS A 87 6.19 -19.37 -22.70
N VAL A 88 5.74 -20.62 -22.68
CA VAL A 88 5.03 -21.17 -21.51
C VAL A 88 5.99 -21.26 -20.32
N CYS A 89 5.62 -20.63 -19.20
CA CYS A 89 6.39 -20.72 -17.97
C CYS A 89 6.30 -22.14 -17.39
N ARG A 90 7.45 -22.72 -17.05
CA ARG A 90 7.55 -24.07 -16.43
C ARG A 90 8.35 -24.10 -15.13
N HIS A 91 8.72 -22.94 -14.61
CA HIS A 91 9.47 -22.79 -13.37
C HIS A 91 8.54 -22.36 -12.23
N LEU A 92 9.02 -22.46 -10.98
CA LEU A 92 8.26 -22.01 -9.82
C LEU A 92 8.27 -20.48 -9.77
N VAL A 93 7.11 -19.86 -9.97
CA VAL A 93 6.96 -18.38 -10.07
C VAL A 93 5.82 -17.83 -9.20
N LEU A 94 5.08 -18.71 -8.52
CA LEU A 94 4.13 -18.33 -7.48
C LEU A 94 4.88 -17.99 -6.19
N GLU A 95 4.52 -16.87 -5.58
CA GLU A 95 5.08 -16.37 -4.34
C GLU A 95 3.98 -15.99 -3.35
N LEU A 96 4.31 -16.05 -2.06
CA LEU A 96 3.49 -15.50 -0.99
C LEU A 96 4.17 -14.23 -0.48
N VAL A 97 3.61 -13.07 -0.82
CA VAL A 97 4.18 -11.78 -0.46
C VAL A 97 3.44 -11.13 0.69
N GLY A 98 4.18 -10.50 1.59
CA GLY A 98 3.61 -9.59 2.57
C GLY A 98 3.22 -8.30 1.86
N VAL A 99 1.94 -8.11 1.57
CA VAL A 99 1.45 -6.80 1.10
C VAL A 99 1.38 -5.88 2.30
N LEU A 100 2.32 -4.95 2.39
CA LEU A 100 2.23 -3.81 3.30
C LEU A 100 1.14 -2.88 2.78
N ARG A 101 -0.12 -3.23 3.07
CA ARG A 101 -1.23 -2.31 2.85
C ARG A 101 -1.04 -1.12 3.77
N SER A 102 -1.11 0.09 3.22
CA SER A 102 -1.10 1.28 4.07
C SER A 102 -2.27 1.20 5.06
N LYS A 103 -2.15 1.81 6.24
CA LYS A 103 -3.27 1.87 7.20
C LYS A 103 -4.54 2.45 6.56
N VAL A 104 -4.38 3.33 5.58
CA VAL A 104 -5.45 3.94 4.80
C VAL A 104 -6.14 2.94 3.87
N GLU A 105 -5.40 2.07 3.20
CA GLU A 105 -5.99 0.99 2.41
C GLU A 105 -6.76 0.00 3.30
N ALA A 106 -6.16 -0.39 4.43
CA ALA A 106 -6.76 -1.34 5.37
C ALA A 106 -8.02 -0.82 6.08
N ALA A 107 -8.19 0.50 6.21
CA ALA A 107 -9.33 1.10 6.90
C ALA A 107 -10.69 0.75 6.24
N ASN A 108 -10.73 0.73 4.90
CA ASN A 108 -11.90 0.26 4.15
C ASN A 108 -11.47 -0.35 2.80
N PRO A 109 -11.19 -1.67 2.77
CA PRO A 109 -10.65 -2.33 1.58
C PRO A 109 -11.64 -2.36 0.40
N ALA A 110 -12.94 -2.31 0.66
CA ALA A 110 -13.97 -2.48 -0.37
C ALA A 110 -14.10 -1.27 -1.30
N ASN A 111 -13.96 -0.05 -0.76
CA ASN A 111 -14.00 1.19 -1.53
C ASN A 111 -12.61 1.75 -1.86
N TRP A 112 -11.53 0.99 -1.57
CA TRP A 112 -10.15 1.43 -1.80
C TRP A 112 -9.86 1.90 -3.24
N PRO A 113 -10.27 1.18 -4.31
CA PRO A 113 -10.01 1.62 -5.68
C PRO A 113 -10.62 3.00 -6.01
N GLU A 114 -11.76 3.32 -5.41
CA GLU A 114 -12.39 4.63 -5.55
C GLU A 114 -11.63 5.68 -4.75
N ARG A 115 -11.36 5.42 -3.46
CA ARG A 115 -10.63 6.34 -2.57
C ARG A 115 -9.24 6.68 -3.10
N ARG A 116 -8.50 5.70 -3.62
CA ARG A 116 -7.16 5.88 -4.20
C ARG A 116 -7.16 6.92 -5.33
N ARG A 117 -8.18 6.92 -6.20
CA ARG A 117 -8.28 7.87 -7.33
C ARG A 117 -8.47 9.31 -6.88
N LEU A 118 -8.85 9.54 -5.63
CA LEU A 118 -9.11 10.89 -5.12
C LEU A 118 -7.87 11.62 -4.65
N PHE A 119 -6.78 10.90 -4.35
CA PHE A 119 -5.58 11.54 -3.81
C PHE A 119 -5.02 12.62 -4.75
N GLY A 120 -4.97 12.35 -6.07
CA GLY A 120 -4.53 13.34 -7.06
C GLY A 120 -5.43 14.58 -7.11
N ASP A 121 -6.75 14.41 -7.21
CA ASP A 121 -7.74 15.52 -7.21
C ASP A 121 -7.66 16.34 -5.92
N LEU A 122 -7.53 15.68 -4.77
CA LEU A 122 -7.44 16.35 -3.48
C LEU A 122 -6.15 17.16 -3.33
N ILE A 123 -5.03 16.63 -3.82
CA ILE A 123 -3.75 17.36 -3.87
C ILE A 123 -3.93 18.61 -4.73
N GLU A 124 -4.42 18.49 -5.97
CA GLU A 124 -4.62 19.64 -6.87
C GLU A 124 -5.54 20.71 -6.26
N ARG A 125 -6.62 20.28 -5.59
CA ARG A 125 -7.55 21.19 -4.88
C ARG A 125 -6.90 21.91 -3.71
N LEU A 126 -6.05 21.23 -2.93
CA LEU A 126 -5.28 21.85 -1.84
C LEU A 126 -4.23 22.83 -2.37
N GLU A 127 -3.56 22.50 -3.48
CA GLU A 127 -2.55 23.35 -4.12
C GLU A 127 -3.12 24.67 -4.64
N THR A 128 -4.37 24.62 -5.14
CA THR A 128 -5.06 25.76 -5.74
C THR A 128 -6.03 26.46 -4.79
N ALA A 129 -6.18 25.97 -3.56
CA ALA A 129 -7.08 26.52 -2.56
C ALA A 129 -6.72 27.98 -2.23
N THR A 130 -7.70 28.87 -2.30
CA THR A 130 -7.56 30.29 -1.92
C THR A 130 -7.89 30.55 -0.45
N GLY A 131 -8.27 29.52 0.29
CA GLY A 131 -8.62 29.59 1.70
C GLY A 131 -9.11 28.24 2.21
N PRO A 132 -9.60 28.17 3.45
CA PRO A 132 -10.18 26.96 3.99
C PRO A 132 -11.43 26.50 3.21
N ASP A 133 -11.56 25.19 3.04
CA ASP A 133 -12.65 24.56 2.28
C ASP A 133 -13.13 23.30 3.02
N ARG A 134 -14.37 23.36 3.49
CA ARG A 134 -14.96 22.27 4.26
C ARG A 134 -15.23 21.02 3.43
N GLN A 135 -15.50 21.17 2.14
CA GLN A 135 -15.73 20.02 1.27
C GLN A 135 -14.44 19.26 1.01
N ILE A 136 -13.30 19.97 0.90
CA ILE A 136 -11.97 19.33 0.84
C ILE A 136 -11.73 18.52 2.11
N ASP A 137 -12.01 19.06 3.31
CA ASP A 137 -11.82 18.32 4.57
C ASP A 137 -12.58 16.97 4.58
N ILE A 138 -13.84 16.99 4.11
CA ILE A 138 -14.73 15.82 4.08
C ILE A 138 -14.23 14.79 3.07
N ASP A 139 -13.87 15.24 1.88
CA ASP A 139 -13.36 14.36 0.84
C ASP A 139 -12.01 13.72 1.25
N ILE A 140 -11.17 14.44 2.01
CA ILE A 140 -9.96 13.86 2.63
C ILE A 140 -10.32 12.81 3.68
N ALA A 141 -11.27 13.10 4.58
CA ALA A 141 -11.71 12.12 5.58
C ALA A 141 -12.23 10.83 4.90
N PHE A 142 -12.97 10.96 3.80
CA PHE A 142 -13.39 9.83 2.97
C PHE A 142 -12.19 9.12 2.34
N ALA A 143 -11.28 9.83 1.69
CA ALA A 143 -10.10 9.24 1.05
C ALA A 143 -9.21 8.46 2.05
N LEU A 144 -9.05 9.00 3.26
CA LEU A 144 -8.31 8.37 4.36
C LEU A 144 -9.07 7.20 5.03
N GLY A 145 -10.33 6.96 4.66
CA GLY A 145 -11.16 5.88 5.18
C GLY A 145 -11.69 6.13 6.59
N TRP A 146 -11.80 7.39 7.02
CA TRP A 146 -12.41 7.75 8.32
C TRP A 146 -13.94 7.72 8.27
N VAL A 147 -14.51 7.85 7.07
CA VAL A 147 -15.94 7.75 6.79
C VAL A 147 -16.18 6.88 5.54
N ASP A 148 -17.35 6.24 5.48
CA ASP A 148 -17.70 5.31 4.40
C ASP A 148 -18.32 5.99 3.17
N GLU A 149 -18.81 7.22 3.31
CA GLU A 149 -19.47 7.98 2.25
C GLU A 149 -19.03 9.44 2.26
N ARG A 150 -19.07 10.09 1.08
CA ARG A 150 -18.89 11.53 0.98
C ARG A 150 -20.12 12.24 1.53
N GLY A 151 -19.92 12.95 2.64
CA GLY A 151 -20.97 13.69 3.32
C GLY A 151 -21.09 15.15 2.90
N THR A 152 -22.11 15.78 3.45
CA THR A 152 -22.32 17.23 3.48
C THR A 152 -21.62 17.87 4.69
N PRO A 153 -21.38 19.19 4.70
CA PRO A 153 -20.87 19.91 5.87
C PRO A 153 -21.68 19.67 7.16
N GLU A 154 -22.99 19.52 7.05
CA GLU A 154 -23.88 19.26 8.18
C GLU A 154 -23.61 17.87 8.79
N GLN A 155 -23.54 16.84 7.95
CA GLN A 155 -23.19 15.47 8.39
C GLN A 155 -21.77 15.42 8.97
N ALA A 156 -20.84 16.16 8.38
CA ALA A 156 -19.47 16.25 8.89
C ALA A 156 -19.40 16.88 10.30
N ALA A 157 -20.31 17.81 10.62
CA ALA A 157 -20.40 18.39 11.95
C ALA A 157 -21.03 17.41 12.96
N GLU A 158 -22.03 16.62 12.56
CA GLU A 158 -22.62 15.56 13.40
C GLU A 158 -21.60 14.47 13.75
N LEU A 159 -20.69 14.16 12.82
CA LEU A 159 -19.60 13.20 12.99
C LEU A 159 -18.34 13.80 13.65
N ASP A 160 -18.35 15.08 13.99
CA ASP A 160 -17.22 15.83 14.55
C ASP A 160 -15.92 15.67 13.71
N LEU A 161 -16.06 15.70 12.38
CA LEU A 161 -14.90 15.60 11.49
C LEU A 161 -13.96 16.80 11.64
N PRO A 162 -12.64 16.60 11.62
CA PRO A 162 -11.67 17.67 11.82
C PRO A 162 -11.69 18.69 10.67
N TYR A 163 -11.24 19.92 10.95
CA TYR A 163 -11.11 20.98 9.95
C TYR A 163 -9.67 21.03 9.40
N LEU A 164 -9.40 20.22 8.39
CA LEU A 164 -8.06 19.97 7.87
C LEU A 164 -7.46 21.15 7.11
N THR A 165 -8.31 22.00 6.52
CA THR A 165 -7.90 23.18 5.74
C THR A 165 -7.95 24.49 6.55
N SER A 166 -8.50 24.47 7.77
CA SER A 166 -8.72 25.68 8.58
C SER A 166 -8.08 25.65 9.98
N ASN A 167 -7.79 24.46 10.53
CA ASN A 167 -7.37 24.31 11.92
C ASN A 167 -6.04 23.56 12.03
N LEU A 168 -4.95 24.34 12.05
CA LEU A 168 -3.59 23.80 12.18
C LEU A 168 -3.43 22.93 13.42
N ALA A 169 -3.99 23.32 14.56
CA ALA A 169 -3.83 22.59 15.81
C ALA A 169 -4.47 21.19 15.74
N GLN A 170 -5.63 21.07 15.08
CA GLN A 170 -6.24 19.76 14.84
C GLN A 170 -5.39 18.91 13.89
N VAL A 171 -4.91 19.49 12.78
CA VAL A 171 -4.09 18.76 11.79
C VAL A 171 -2.80 18.27 12.44
N ALA A 172 -2.10 19.13 13.20
CA ALA A 172 -0.88 18.77 13.91
C ALA A 172 -1.12 17.68 14.96
N ALA A 173 -2.22 17.75 15.72
CA ALA A 173 -2.56 16.70 16.69
C ALA A 173 -2.81 15.34 16.02
N ILE A 174 -3.52 15.32 14.89
CA ILE A 174 -3.74 14.11 14.09
C ILE A 174 -2.43 13.57 13.56
N ALA A 175 -1.57 14.44 13.02
CA ALA A 175 -0.28 14.08 12.46
C ALA A 175 0.66 13.48 13.52
N HIS A 176 0.82 14.13 14.67
CA HIS A 176 1.63 13.60 15.77
C HIS A 176 1.11 12.27 16.32
N LYS A 177 -0.21 12.08 16.37
CA LYS A 177 -0.79 10.79 16.79
C LYS A 177 -0.52 9.69 15.76
N SER A 178 -0.59 10.02 14.47
CA SER A 178 -0.49 9.05 13.38
C SER A 178 0.95 8.72 13.00
N LEU A 179 1.87 9.66 13.22
CA LEU A 179 3.28 9.64 12.83
C LEU A 179 4.17 9.89 14.06
N ALA A 180 3.94 9.13 15.13
CA ALA A 180 4.50 9.40 16.46
C ALA A 180 6.04 9.53 16.49
N ASP A 181 6.74 8.82 15.60
CA ASP A 181 8.21 8.85 15.53
C ASP A 181 8.74 9.89 14.53
N TRP A 182 7.87 10.56 13.77
CA TRP A 182 8.26 11.47 12.70
C TRP A 182 8.39 12.90 13.18
N THR A 183 9.29 13.65 12.54
CA THR A 183 9.46 15.09 12.81
C THR A 183 8.52 15.88 11.90
N ILE A 184 7.79 16.83 12.47
CA ILE A 184 6.89 17.72 11.73
C ILE A 184 7.42 19.14 11.88
N GLU A 185 7.76 19.75 10.75
CA GLU A 185 8.21 21.14 10.65
C GLU A 185 7.12 21.97 9.97
N ILE A 186 6.84 23.16 10.50
CA ILE A 186 5.78 24.03 9.99
C ILE A 186 6.31 25.46 9.96
N ASP A 187 6.43 26.01 8.76
CA ASP A 187 6.84 27.38 8.53
C ASP A 187 5.61 28.26 8.31
N GLN A 188 5.55 29.42 8.97
CA GLN A 188 4.40 30.33 8.85
C GLN A 188 4.56 31.34 7.72
N GLU A 189 5.78 31.77 7.43
CA GLU A 189 6.04 32.77 6.40
C GLU A 189 7.35 32.51 5.67
N PRO A 190 7.29 32.05 4.40
CA PRO A 190 6.07 31.62 3.69
C PRO A 190 5.46 30.36 4.33
N CYS A 191 4.14 30.16 4.17
CA CYS A 191 3.48 28.95 4.65
C CYS A 191 4.06 27.71 3.97
N ASP A 192 4.62 26.80 4.75
CA ASP A 192 5.13 25.50 4.29
C ASP A 192 5.04 24.49 5.44
N ALA A 193 5.12 23.20 5.12
CA ALA A 193 5.18 22.15 6.11
C ALA A 193 5.96 20.96 5.58
N ARG A 194 6.68 20.28 6.47
CA ARG A 194 7.43 19.07 6.17
C ARG A 194 7.18 17.99 7.21
N VAL A 195 7.14 16.76 6.74
CA VAL A 195 6.95 15.56 7.53
C VAL A 195 8.12 14.63 7.25
N ILE A 196 8.98 14.42 8.25
CA ILE A 196 10.32 13.85 8.09
C ILE A 196 10.40 12.51 8.82
N ASN A 197 10.74 11.45 8.09
CA ASN A 197 10.92 10.13 8.67
C ASN A 197 12.31 10.06 9.36
N PRO A 198 12.40 9.70 10.66
CA PRO A 198 13.67 9.64 11.39
C PRO A 198 14.57 8.50 10.94
N ARG A 199 14.07 7.49 10.20
CA ARG A 199 14.85 6.33 9.70
C ARG A 199 15.74 6.68 8.51
N ARG A 200 16.27 7.90 8.49
CA ARG A 200 17.31 8.35 7.57
C ARG A 200 18.63 7.70 7.99
N GLY A 201 18.81 6.41 7.72
CA GLY A 201 19.95 5.65 8.24
C GLY A 201 20.20 4.30 7.57
N ASP A 202 21.25 4.30 6.74
CA ASP A 202 22.11 3.20 6.28
C ASP A 202 21.75 2.39 5.03
N ASP A 203 20.48 2.20 4.66
CA ASP A 203 20.13 1.46 3.44
C ASP A 203 19.67 2.39 2.31
N ILE A 204 20.46 2.43 1.22
CA ILE A 204 20.26 3.26 0.00
C ILE A 204 18.97 2.88 -0.77
N LEU A 205 18.22 1.88 -0.30
CA LEU A 205 17.01 1.34 -0.93
C LEU A 205 15.71 1.72 -0.21
N ASP A 206 15.77 2.40 0.94
CA ASP A 206 14.58 2.93 1.61
C ASP A 206 14.37 4.36 1.07
N ASP A 207 13.49 4.50 0.08
CA ASP A 207 13.18 5.79 -0.55
C ASP A 207 12.91 6.85 0.53
N ASP A 208 13.44 8.06 0.32
CA ASP A 208 13.38 9.21 1.22
C ASP A 208 11.89 9.56 1.50
N LEU A 209 11.26 8.93 2.50
CA LEU A 209 9.85 9.12 2.85
C LEU A 209 9.56 10.49 3.48
N SER A 210 10.44 11.48 3.29
CA SER A 210 10.26 12.82 3.82
C SER A 210 9.45 13.66 2.83
N MET A 211 8.41 14.34 3.30
CA MET A 211 7.35 14.87 2.42
C MET A 211 7.08 16.33 2.71
N ALA A 212 7.10 17.14 1.65
CA ALA A 212 6.97 18.58 1.72
C ALA A 212 5.67 19.10 1.09
N ALA A 213 5.13 20.17 1.67
CA ALA A 213 3.96 20.86 1.14
C ALA A 213 4.30 21.77 -0.04
N TRP A 214 5.47 22.41 -0.03
CA TRP A 214 5.88 23.29 -1.12
C TRP A 214 7.32 23.06 -1.56
N ARG A 215 8.29 23.19 -0.64
CA ARG A 215 9.72 23.08 -0.97
C ARG A 215 10.30 21.76 -0.50
N ASP A 216 10.77 20.99 -1.47
CA ASP A 216 11.44 19.72 -1.21
C ASP A 216 12.86 19.94 -0.64
N PHE A 217 13.49 18.88 -0.15
CA PHE A 217 14.80 18.91 0.51
C PHE A 217 15.94 19.29 -0.44
N ASP A 218 15.82 18.96 -1.73
CA ASP A 218 16.77 19.34 -2.76
C ASP A 218 16.57 20.80 -3.25
N GLY A 219 15.54 21.49 -2.73
CA GLY A 219 15.18 22.85 -3.09
C GLY A 219 14.25 22.95 -4.30
N SER A 220 13.84 21.83 -4.89
CA SER A 220 12.79 21.80 -5.91
C SER A 220 11.43 22.20 -5.32
N LEU A 221 10.54 22.67 -6.19
CA LEU A 221 9.24 23.18 -5.79
C LEU A 221 8.16 22.29 -6.38
N HIS A 222 7.25 21.80 -5.54
CA HIS A 222 6.05 21.12 -6.03
C HIS A 222 5.03 22.08 -6.64
N MET A 223 5.05 23.35 -6.24
CA MET A 223 4.11 24.40 -6.65
C MET A 223 4.84 25.71 -6.91
N GLU A 224 4.29 26.58 -7.77
CA GLU A 224 4.89 27.91 -8.02
C GLU A 224 4.79 28.85 -6.82
N LYS A 225 3.77 28.67 -5.98
CA LYS A 225 3.46 29.54 -4.83
C LYS A 225 3.25 28.68 -3.57
N PRO A 226 3.53 29.21 -2.37
CA PRO A 226 3.23 28.51 -1.13
C PRO A 226 1.72 28.28 -0.95
N PRO A 227 1.32 27.25 -0.18
CA PRO A 227 -0.02 27.12 0.35
C PRO A 227 -0.52 28.42 1.00
N VAL A 228 -1.83 28.68 0.90
CA VAL A 228 -2.43 29.92 1.41
C VAL A 228 -2.47 30.00 2.94
N ASN A 229 -2.35 28.87 3.64
CA ASN A 229 -2.23 28.81 5.10
C ASN A 229 -1.50 27.54 5.55
N THR A 230 -1.07 27.51 6.81
CA THR A 230 -0.29 26.41 7.40
C THR A 230 -1.08 25.12 7.64
N ALA A 231 -2.40 25.19 7.84
CA ALA A 231 -3.23 23.99 7.95
C ALA A 231 -3.30 23.24 6.61
N ILE A 232 -3.50 23.99 5.51
CA ILE A 232 -3.42 23.45 4.15
C ILE A 232 -2.01 22.94 3.86
N ALA A 233 -0.95 23.65 4.27
CA ALA A 233 0.42 23.19 4.07
C ALA A 233 0.64 21.82 4.73
N LEU A 234 0.34 21.66 6.02
CA LEU A 234 0.54 20.39 6.70
C LEU A 234 -0.35 19.28 6.14
N THR A 235 -1.60 19.57 5.82
CA THR A 235 -2.51 18.61 5.19
C THR A 235 -1.99 18.15 3.83
N LEU A 236 -1.46 19.07 3.01
CA LEU A 236 -0.89 18.77 1.70
C LEU A 236 0.35 17.87 1.80
N ALA A 237 1.26 18.15 2.75
CA ALA A 237 2.41 17.29 3.01
C ALA A 237 1.98 15.85 3.38
N ILE A 238 0.95 15.70 4.22
CA ILE A 238 0.40 14.39 4.61
C ILE A 238 -0.33 13.69 3.44
N MET A 239 -1.01 14.44 2.57
CA MET A 239 -1.71 13.84 1.42
C MET A 239 -0.73 13.35 0.35
N ARG A 240 0.33 14.12 0.05
CA ARG A 240 1.44 13.66 -0.77
C ARG A 240 2.10 12.44 -0.12
N GLY A 241 2.33 12.54 1.20
CA GLY A 241 2.45 11.44 2.17
C GLY A 241 1.96 10.09 1.69
N GLN A 242 0.64 10.03 1.70
CA GLN A 242 -0.10 8.84 1.36
C GLN A 242 -0.01 8.52 -0.13
N ALA A 243 -0.10 9.51 -1.01
CA ALA A 243 -0.10 9.30 -2.46
C ALA A 243 1.15 8.55 -2.96
N ALA A 244 2.34 8.89 -2.43
CA ALA A 244 3.60 8.24 -2.80
C ALA A 244 3.65 6.74 -2.48
N HIS A 245 2.81 6.23 -1.56
CA HIS A 245 2.74 4.80 -1.27
C HIS A 245 1.99 4.01 -2.34
N PHE A 246 1.39 4.68 -3.33
CA PHE A 246 0.53 4.07 -4.35
C PHE A 246 0.99 4.33 -5.78
N GLU A 247 2.13 4.99 -5.99
CA GLU A 247 2.77 5.19 -7.29
C GLU A 247 3.77 4.05 -7.57
#